data_AF-A0A7V9JHQ4-F1
#
_entry.id   AF-A0A7V9JHQ4-F1
#
_cell.length_a   1.000
_cell.length_b   1.000
_cell.length_c   1.000
_cell.angle_alpha   90.00
_cell.angle_beta   90.00
_cell.angle_gamma   90.00
#
_symmetry.space_group_name_H-M   'P 1'
#
loop_
_entity.id
_entity.type
_entity.pdbx_description
1 polymer ?
#
loop_
_entity_poly.entity_id
_entity_poly.type
_entity_poly.pdbx_seq_one_letter_code
_entity_poly.pdbx_strand_id
1 'polypeptide(L)'
;MRPGHAEAARGEEIAAGLFVDGVPESVALGLTVAEGGVGIALLVGILVGNVVEAYGAAQPIVAGGHTKRFAIGMLGGIGAALTLATVLGGTVLADASPSIVGGAEAIAAGAVLAVVSISIIPYAFSQVSSLVASATVLGFVAGYLLS
;
A
#
# COMPACT_ATOMS: atom_id res chain seq x y z
N MET A 1 -1.42 -25.12 15.56
CA MET A 1 -1.67 -23.70 15.89
C MET A 1 -3.17 -23.53 16.16
N ARG A 2 -3.58 -22.73 17.15
CA ARG A 2 -5.00 -22.45 17.38
C ARG A 2 -5.54 -21.57 16.23
N PRO A 3 -6.74 -21.81 15.69
CA PRO A 3 -7.28 -21.08 14.53
C PRO A 3 -7.11 -19.56 14.60
N GLY A 4 -7.39 -18.94 15.76
CA GLY A 4 -7.26 -17.48 15.93
C GLY A 4 -5.83 -16.92 15.84
N HIS A 5 -4.78 -17.71 16.17
CA HIS A 5 -3.40 -17.20 16.05
C HIS A 5 -2.97 -17.10 14.59
N ALA A 6 -3.45 -18.00 13.72
CA ALA A 6 -3.15 -17.96 12.29
C ALA A 6 -3.86 -16.78 11.61
N GLU A 7 -5.09 -16.44 12.05
CA GLU A 7 -5.82 -15.27 11.56
C GLU A 7 -5.13 -13.96 11.98
N ALA A 8 -4.70 -13.85 13.25
CA ALA A 8 -3.96 -12.70 13.72
C ALA A 8 -2.65 -12.50 12.94
N ALA A 9 -1.85 -13.56 12.80
CA ALA A 9 -0.59 -13.53 12.05
C ALA A 9 -0.80 -13.11 10.59
N ARG A 10 -1.83 -13.64 9.92
CA ARG A 10 -2.16 -13.23 8.55
C ARG A 10 -2.48 -11.73 8.45
N GLY A 11 -3.23 -11.17 9.39
CA GLY A 11 -3.54 -9.75 9.38
C GLY A 11 -2.33 -8.86 9.70
N GLU A 12 -1.43 -9.33 10.57
CA GLU A 12 -0.13 -8.69 10.83
C GLU A 12 0.80 -8.74 9.60
N GLU A 13 0.80 -9.84 8.83
CA GLU A 13 1.53 -9.95 7.56
C GLU A 13 1.02 -8.96 6.51
N ILE A 14 -0.32 -8.78 6.40
CA ILE A 14 -0.90 -7.77 5.51
C ILE A 14 -0.50 -6.36 5.97
N ALA A 15 -0.55 -6.09 7.28
CA ALA A 15 -0.13 -4.80 7.83
C ALA A 15 1.37 -4.52 7.59
N ALA A 16 2.21 -5.55 7.67
CA ALA A 16 3.62 -5.44 7.31
C ALA A 16 3.80 -5.16 5.82
N GLY A 17 2.99 -5.79 4.96
CA GLY A 17 2.91 -5.49 3.53
C GLY A 17 2.66 -4.00 3.29
N LEU A 18 1.56 -3.48 3.83
CA LEU A 18 1.14 -2.06 3.76
C LEU A 18 2.24 -1.07 4.18
N PHE A 19 3.11 -1.45 5.12
CA PHE A 19 4.24 -0.62 5.49
C PHE A 19 5.38 -0.69 4.47
N VAL A 20 5.68 -1.89 3.98
CA VAL A 20 6.80 -2.16 3.07
C VAL A 20 6.59 -1.54 1.69
N ASP A 21 5.37 -1.58 1.14
CA ASP A 21 5.02 -0.93 -0.13
C ASP A 21 4.65 0.55 0.06
N GLY A 22 3.92 0.88 1.13
CA GLY A 22 3.43 2.22 1.40
C GLY A 22 4.55 3.23 1.63
N VAL A 23 5.69 2.84 2.20
CA VAL A 23 6.83 3.76 2.42
C VAL A 23 7.40 4.26 1.09
N PRO A 24 7.81 3.38 0.14
CA PRO A 24 8.23 3.81 -1.18
C PRO A 24 7.19 4.67 -1.93
N GLU A 25 5.91 4.30 -1.90
CA GLU A 25 4.83 5.08 -2.54
C GLU A 25 4.65 6.47 -1.91
N SER A 26 4.73 6.54 -0.58
CA SER A 26 4.61 7.78 0.17
C SER A 26 5.76 8.74 -0.14
N VAL A 27 6.99 8.23 -0.30
CA VAL A 27 8.14 9.02 -0.75
C VAL A 27 7.90 9.59 -2.15
N ALA A 28 7.47 8.76 -3.10
CA ALA A 28 7.16 9.18 -4.47
C ALA A 28 6.11 10.29 -4.49
N LEU A 29 5.02 10.13 -3.72
CA LEU A 29 4.00 11.16 -3.54
C LEU A 29 4.61 12.48 -3.03
N GLY A 30 5.51 12.42 -2.04
CA GLY A 30 6.21 13.59 -1.53
C GLY A 30 7.04 14.33 -2.58
N LEU A 31 7.73 13.57 -3.44
CA LEU A 31 8.52 14.12 -4.53
C LEU A 31 7.65 14.82 -5.57
N THR A 32 6.50 14.24 -5.94
CA THR A 32 5.57 14.92 -6.86
C THR A 32 5.16 16.29 -6.33
N VAL A 33 4.86 16.38 -5.01
CA VAL A 33 4.49 17.64 -4.34
C VAL A 33 5.61 18.68 -4.42
N ALA A 34 6.88 18.26 -4.28
CA ALA A 34 8.03 19.16 -4.38
C ALA A 34 8.22 19.72 -5.80
N GLU A 35 7.85 18.97 -6.84
CA GLU A 35 7.89 19.41 -8.24
C GLU A 35 6.77 20.42 -8.61
N GLY A 36 5.93 20.80 -7.64
CA GLY A 36 4.89 21.82 -7.79
C GLY A 36 3.54 21.28 -8.30
N GLY A 37 3.39 19.96 -8.43
CA GLY A 37 2.13 19.29 -8.74
C GLY A 37 1.73 18.30 -7.65
N VAL A 38 0.44 18.11 -7.41
CA VAL A 38 0.00 16.92 -6.67
C VAL A 38 -0.28 15.87 -7.73
N GLY A 39 0.45 14.76 -7.73
CA GLY A 39 0.11 13.62 -8.58
C GLY A 39 -1.24 13.04 -8.13
N ILE A 40 -2.36 13.65 -8.54
CA ILE A 40 -3.69 13.33 -8.01
C ILE A 40 -4.04 11.85 -8.25
N ALA A 41 -3.66 11.30 -9.40
CA ALA A 41 -3.81 9.88 -9.69
C ALA A 41 -3.06 9.00 -8.68
N LEU A 42 -1.79 9.34 -8.41
CA LEU A 42 -0.95 8.62 -7.45
C LEU A 42 -1.53 8.73 -6.04
N LEU A 43 -1.90 9.94 -5.61
CA LEU A 43 -2.52 10.18 -4.31
C LEU A 43 -3.80 9.34 -4.13
N VAL A 44 -4.69 9.36 -5.12
CA VAL A 44 -5.96 8.60 -5.06
C VAL A 44 -5.68 7.10 -5.07
N GLY A 45 -4.74 6.63 -5.90
CA GLY A 45 -4.33 5.23 -5.96
C GLY A 45 -3.82 4.72 -4.61
N ILE A 46 -2.84 5.43 -4.04
CA ILE A 46 -2.26 5.12 -2.71
C ILE A 46 -3.35 5.15 -1.64
N LEU A 47 -4.20 6.19 -1.62
CA LEU A 47 -5.25 6.31 -0.61
C LEU A 47 -6.23 5.14 -0.66
N VAL A 48 -6.69 4.77 -1.85
CA VAL A 48 -7.64 3.66 -2.02
C VAL A 48 -6.97 2.32 -1.68
N GLY A 49 -5.73 2.09 -2.15
CA GLY A 49 -4.95 0.90 -1.84
C GLY A 49 -4.76 0.71 -0.34
N ASN A 50 -4.21 1.74 0.32
CA ASN A 50 -3.94 1.72 1.76
C ASN A 50 -5.21 1.51 2.59
N VAL A 51 -6.35 2.07 2.18
CA VAL A 51 -7.62 1.85 2.89
C VAL A 51 -8.11 0.42 2.77
N VAL A 52 -8.04 -0.17 1.57
CA VAL A 52 -8.45 -1.56 1.33
C VAL A 52 -7.55 -2.52 2.10
N GLU A 53 -6.23 -2.30 2.10
CA GLU A 53 -5.25 -3.11 2.82
C GLU A 53 -5.34 -2.96 4.32
N ALA A 54 -5.51 -1.73 4.82
CA ALA A 54 -5.73 -1.49 6.24
C ALA A 54 -7.00 -2.20 6.74
N TYR A 55 -8.08 -2.22 5.95
CA TYR A 55 -9.27 -3.00 6.26
C TYR A 55 -9.00 -4.51 6.22
N GLY A 56 -8.29 -4.96 5.18
CA GLY A 56 -7.88 -6.35 5.00
C GLY A 56 -6.96 -6.89 6.10
N ALA A 57 -6.14 -6.03 6.71
CA ALA A 57 -5.32 -6.33 7.89
C ALA A 57 -6.15 -6.32 9.18
N ALA A 58 -6.98 -5.29 9.38
CA ALA A 58 -7.75 -5.11 10.62
C ALA A 58 -8.71 -6.27 10.92
N GLN A 59 -9.37 -6.80 9.88
CA GLN A 59 -10.37 -7.87 10.02
C GLN A 59 -9.75 -9.16 10.63
N PRO A 60 -8.71 -9.78 10.04
CA PRO A 60 -8.07 -10.97 10.61
C PRO A 60 -7.41 -10.73 11.98
N ILE A 61 -6.84 -9.55 12.23
CA ILE A 61 -6.26 -9.21 13.55
C ILE A 61 -7.32 -9.29 14.64
N VAL A 62 -8.47 -8.66 14.41
CA VAL A 62 -9.57 -8.64 15.39
C VAL A 62 -10.23 -10.01 15.50
N ALA A 63 -10.43 -10.72 14.39
CA ALA A 63 -10.97 -12.08 14.37
C ALA A 63 -10.05 -13.07 15.12
N GLY A 64 -8.73 -12.88 15.00
CA GLY A 64 -7.71 -13.68 15.66
C GLY A 64 -7.59 -13.46 17.17
N GLY A 65 -8.36 -12.53 17.73
CA GLY A 65 -8.47 -12.30 19.18
C GLY A 65 -7.74 -11.06 19.68
N HIS A 66 -7.08 -10.28 18.81
CA HIS A 66 -6.55 -8.97 19.21
C HIS A 66 -7.68 -7.96 19.40
N THR A 67 -7.43 -6.96 20.26
CA THR A 67 -8.40 -5.89 20.49
C THR A 67 -8.47 -4.92 19.30
N LYS A 68 -9.62 -4.28 19.10
CA LYS A 68 -9.75 -3.19 18.12
C LYS A 68 -8.75 -2.06 18.33
N ARG A 69 -8.38 -1.78 19.59
CA ARG A 69 -7.37 -0.78 19.94
C ARG A 69 -5.98 -1.15 19.42
N PHE A 70 -5.62 -2.43 19.48
CA PHE A 70 -4.36 -2.91 18.91
C PHE A 70 -4.33 -2.70 17.39
N ALA A 71 -5.38 -3.11 16.67
CA ALA A 71 -5.47 -2.92 15.22
C ALA A 71 -5.39 -1.42 14.83
N ILE A 72 -6.17 -0.55 15.51
CA ILE A 72 -6.14 0.89 15.25
C ILE A 72 -4.76 1.49 15.58
N GLY A 73 -4.13 1.08 16.68
CA GLY A 73 -2.82 1.57 17.07
C GLY A 73 -1.73 1.18 16.07
N MET A 74 -1.73 -0.06 15.61
CA MET A 74 -0.78 -0.55 14.62
C MET A 74 -0.96 0.17 13.27
N LEU A 75 -2.19 0.21 12.74
CA LEU A 75 -2.49 0.88 11.47
C LEU A 75 -2.25 2.39 11.56
N GLY A 76 -2.56 3.02 12.69
CA GLY A 76 -2.24 4.42 12.95
C GLY A 76 -0.74 4.68 12.98
N GLY A 77 0.05 3.76 13.57
CA GLY A 77 1.51 3.81 13.53
C GLY A 77 2.08 3.71 12.12
N ILE A 78 1.53 2.81 11.30
CA ILE A 78 1.89 2.70 9.88
C ILE A 78 1.55 4.01 9.15
N GLY A 79 0.33 4.52 9.30
CA GLY A 79 -0.08 5.78 8.67
C GLY A 79 0.80 6.98 9.07
N ALA A 80 1.24 7.04 10.33
CA ALA A 80 2.19 8.06 10.78
C ALA A 80 3.57 7.92 10.11
N ALA A 81 4.05 6.69 9.95
CA ALA A 81 5.31 6.42 9.25
C ALA A 81 5.22 6.75 7.76
N LEU A 82 4.10 6.44 7.11
CA LEU A 82 3.83 6.81 5.71
C LEU A 82 3.79 8.34 5.54
N THR A 83 3.14 9.04 6.46
CA THR A 83 3.12 10.51 6.49
C THR A 83 4.54 11.08 6.60
N LEU A 84 5.37 10.51 7.48
CA LEU A 84 6.77 10.91 7.61
C LEU A 84 7.55 10.64 6.31
N ALA A 85 7.32 9.50 5.66
CA ALA A 85 7.94 9.17 4.38
C ALA A 85 7.56 10.18 3.28
N THR A 86 6.31 10.62 3.21
CA THR A 86 5.88 11.70 2.30
C THR A 86 6.57 13.03 2.60
N VAL A 87 6.67 13.42 3.87
CA VAL A 87 7.37 14.65 4.25
C VAL A 87 8.85 14.57 3.87
N LEU A 88 9.51 13.44 4.12
CA LEU A 88 10.91 13.23 3.75
C LEU A 88 11.11 13.26 2.23
N GLY A 89 10.18 12.66 1.47
CA GLY A 89 10.13 12.74 0.02
C GLY A 89 10.10 14.18 -0.48
N GLY A 90 9.16 14.98 0.03
CA GLY A 90 8.96 16.37 -0.42
C GLY A 90 9.92 17.41 0.19
N THR A 91 10.86 17.00 1.04
CA THR A 91 11.82 17.92 1.68
C THR A 91 13.26 17.46 1.52
N VAL A 92 13.65 16.39 2.21
CA VAL A 92 15.04 15.89 2.25
C VAL A 92 15.44 15.29 0.92
N LEU A 93 14.51 14.63 0.22
CA LEU A 93 14.76 13.96 -1.05
C LEU A 93 14.38 14.84 -2.26
N ALA A 94 13.82 16.03 -2.06
CA ALA A 94 13.38 16.92 -3.13
C ALA A 94 14.53 17.36 -4.05
N ASP A 95 15.74 17.55 -3.50
CA ASP A 95 16.95 17.90 -4.26
C ASP A 95 17.75 16.67 -4.71
N ALA A 96 17.24 15.45 -4.50
CA ALA A 96 17.90 14.23 -4.96
C ALA A 96 17.93 14.19 -6.50
N SER A 97 18.99 13.62 -7.07
CA SER A 97 19.09 13.56 -8.53
C SER A 97 17.94 12.73 -9.12
N PRO A 98 17.44 13.06 -10.34
CA PRO A 98 16.35 12.32 -10.97
C PRO A 98 16.63 10.82 -11.11
N SER A 99 17.91 10.43 -11.23
CA SER A 99 18.36 9.05 -11.25
C SER A 99 18.16 8.30 -9.92
N ILE A 100 18.30 8.98 -8.78
CA ILE A 100 18.06 8.40 -7.45
C ILE A 100 16.56 8.26 -7.22
N VAL A 101 15.79 9.30 -7.56
CA VAL A 101 14.32 9.30 -7.47
C VAL A 101 13.74 8.18 -8.34
N GLY A 102 14.03 8.18 -9.64
CA GLY A 102 13.53 7.15 -10.55
C GLY A 102 14.00 5.74 -10.19
N GLY A 103 15.20 5.61 -9.60
CA GLY A 103 15.69 4.34 -9.06
C GLY A 103 14.86 3.85 -7.86
N ALA A 104 14.53 4.75 -6.92
CA ALA A 104 13.69 4.43 -5.78
C ALA A 104 12.26 4.08 -6.21
N GLU A 105 11.67 4.84 -7.15
CA GLU A 105 10.34 4.56 -7.71
C GLU A 105 10.29 3.23 -8.47
N ALA A 106 11.34 2.89 -9.23
CA ALA A 106 11.40 1.60 -9.93
C ALA A 106 11.46 0.42 -8.94
N ILE A 107 12.21 0.56 -7.85
CA ILE A 107 12.25 -0.44 -6.77
C ILE A 107 10.87 -0.55 -6.10
N ALA A 108 10.22 0.59 -5.81
CA ALA A 108 8.88 0.66 -5.25
C ALA A 108 7.86 -0.09 -6.11
N ALA A 109 7.78 0.27 -7.40
CA ALA A 109 6.87 -0.33 -8.36
C ALA A 109 7.12 -1.84 -8.49
N GLY A 110 8.39 -2.26 -8.48
CA GLY A 110 8.75 -3.68 -8.47
C GLY A 110 8.29 -4.43 -7.22
N ALA A 111 8.39 -3.81 -6.04
CA ALA A 111 7.91 -4.38 -4.78
C ALA A 111 6.38 -4.54 -4.78
N VAL A 112 5.65 -3.50 -5.19
CA VAL A 112 4.18 -3.56 -5.34
C VAL A 112 3.78 -4.66 -6.32
N LEU A 113 4.44 -4.74 -7.48
CA LEU A 113 4.16 -5.77 -8.48
C LEU A 113 4.40 -7.18 -7.92
N ALA A 114 5.45 -7.38 -7.12
CA ALA A 114 5.74 -8.65 -6.47
C ALA A 114 4.66 -9.03 -5.44
N VAL A 115 4.26 -8.11 -4.56
CA VAL A 115 3.20 -8.32 -3.56
C VAL A 115 1.87 -8.65 -4.23
N VAL A 116 1.49 -7.87 -5.25
CA VAL A 116 0.27 -8.08 -6.02
C VAL A 116 0.28 -9.47 -6.68
N SER A 117 1.41 -9.85 -7.28
CA SER A 117 1.54 -11.11 -8.03
C SER A 117 1.55 -12.35 -7.11
N ILE A 118 2.22 -12.27 -5.96
CA ILE A 118 2.40 -13.42 -5.07
C ILE A 118 1.19 -13.62 -4.15
N SER A 119 0.58 -12.53 -3.69
CA SER A 119 -0.39 -12.59 -2.58
C SER A 119 -1.78 -12.17 -3.00
N ILE A 120 -1.92 -11.02 -3.69
CA ILE A 120 -3.23 -10.41 -3.93
C ILE A 120 -3.97 -11.10 -5.08
N ILE A 121 -3.31 -11.28 -6.23
CA ILE A 121 -3.94 -11.92 -7.40
C ILE A 121 -4.39 -13.36 -7.06
N PRO A 122 -3.55 -14.24 -6.51
CA PRO A 122 -3.97 -15.61 -6.22
C PRO A 122 -5.14 -15.67 -5.24
N TYR A 123 -5.12 -14.83 -4.20
CA TYR A 123 -6.21 -14.74 -3.23
C TYR A 123 -7.51 -14.22 -3.86
N ALA A 124 -7.44 -13.16 -4.67
CA ALA A 124 -8.62 -12.62 -5.34
C ALA A 124 -9.27 -13.67 -6.26
N PHE A 125 -8.45 -14.39 -7.04
CA PHE A 125 -8.94 -15.46 -7.92
C PHE A 125 -9.57 -16.62 -7.13
N SER A 126 -9.06 -16.95 -5.94
CA SER A 126 -9.66 -17.99 -5.09
C SER A 126 -11.02 -17.59 -4.52
N GLN A 127 -11.31 -16.29 -4.39
CA GLN A 127 -12.56 -15.80 -3.78
C GLN A 127 -13.67 -15.54 -4.80
N VAL A 128 -13.38 -14.93 -5.95
CA VAL A 128 -14.40 -14.32 -6.81
C VAL A 128 -14.33 -14.72 -8.29
N SER A 129 -13.44 -15.65 -8.65
CA SER A 129 -13.26 -16.20 -10.00
C SER A 129 -12.75 -15.20 -11.06
N SER A 130 -13.05 -15.40 -12.35
CA SER A 130 -12.47 -14.66 -13.49
C SER A 130 -12.79 -13.17 -13.54
N LEU A 131 -13.76 -12.68 -12.76
CA LEU A 131 -14.08 -11.25 -12.64
C LEU A 131 -12.89 -10.40 -12.16
N VAL A 132 -11.95 -11.01 -11.44
CA VAL A 132 -10.70 -10.36 -11.01
C VAL A 132 -9.92 -9.80 -12.19
N ALA A 133 -9.80 -10.56 -13.29
CA ALA A 133 -9.06 -10.09 -14.47
C ALA A 133 -9.70 -8.83 -15.08
N SER A 134 -11.02 -8.81 -15.22
CA SER A 134 -11.75 -7.66 -15.74
C SER A 134 -11.65 -6.46 -14.80
N ALA A 135 -11.76 -6.66 -13.49
CA ALA A 135 -11.61 -5.60 -12.50
C ALA A 135 -10.20 -5.01 -12.50
N THR A 136 -9.16 -5.83 -12.60
CA THR A 136 -7.76 -5.39 -12.70
C THR A 136 -7.55 -4.53 -13.96
N VAL A 137 -8.04 -4.97 -15.13
CA VAL A 137 -7.93 -4.19 -16.37
C VAL A 137 -8.66 -2.85 -16.25
N LEU A 138 -9.88 -2.85 -15.74
CA LEU A 138 -10.66 -1.62 -15.56
C LEU A 138 -10.00 -0.65 -14.59
N GLY A 139 -9.46 -1.15 -13.48
CA GLY A 139 -8.71 -0.35 -12.52
C GLY A 139 -7.46 0.29 -13.13
N PHE A 140 -6.70 -0.48 -13.93
CA PHE A 140 -5.51 0.02 -14.60
C PHE A 140 -5.83 1.09 -15.65
N VAL A 141 -6.89 0.86 -16.46
CA VAL A 141 -7.37 1.85 -17.43
C VAL A 141 -7.86 3.12 -16.73
N ALA A 142 -8.61 2.99 -15.63
CA ALA A 142 -9.07 4.14 -14.85
C ALA A 142 -7.88 4.94 -14.27
N GLY A 143 -6.86 4.25 -13.76
CA GLY A 143 -5.62 4.89 -13.29
C GLY A 143 -4.90 5.67 -14.38
N TYR A 144 -4.74 5.08 -15.57
CA TYR A 144 -4.15 5.76 -16.74
C TYR A 144 -4.94 7.01 -17.17
N LEU A 145 -6.27 6.95 -17.11
CA LEU A 145 -7.11 8.10 -17.46
C LEU A 145 -7.01 9.25 -16.43
N LEU A 146 -6.49 8.98 -15.23
CA LEU A 146 -6.31 9.98 -14.18
C LEU A 146 -4.90 10.58 -14.16
N SER A 147 -3.90 9.91 -14.74
CA SER A 147 -2.48 10.28 -14.69
C SER A 147 -2.10 11.40 -15.66
#